data_AF-A0A1G6V3S7-F1
#
_entry.id   AF-A0A1G6V3S7-F1
#
_cell.length_a   1.000
_cell.length_b   1.000
_cell.length_c   1.000
_cell.angle_alpha   90.00
_cell.angle_beta   90.00
_cell.angle_gamma   90.00
#
_symmetry.space_group_name_H-M   'P 1'
#
loop_
_entity.id
_entity.type
_entity.pdbx_description
1 polymer ?
#
loop_
_entity_poly.entity_id
_entity_poly.type
_entity_poly.pdbx_seq_one_letter_code
_entity_poly.pdbx_strand_id
1 'polypeptide(L)'
;MAASPDEGSRTGIPQSLAHLDHRLHEARRQVAERRTGRGHRDELTRAHRDLLAALEDFTGALEEHGLPVPPALRTELQLHRDLWR
;
A
#
# COMPACT_ATOMS: atom_id res chain seq x y z
N MET A 1 -43.07 -4.00 18.64
CA MET A 1 -41.60 -4.17 18.69
C MET A 1 -41.14 -4.25 17.24
N ALA A 2 -40.56 -3.16 16.72
CA ALA A 2 -40.18 -3.06 15.33
C ALA A 2 -38.85 -3.79 15.10
N ALA A 3 -38.86 -4.71 14.14
CA ALA A 3 -37.65 -5.23 13.51
C ALA A 3 -37.13 -4.15 12.56
N SER A 4 -35.86 -3.78 12.72
CA SER A 4 -35.11 -3.04 11.70
C SER A 4 -33.76 -3.72 11.52
N PRO A 5 -33.59 -4.54 10.46
CA PRO A 5 -32.31 -4.96 9.97
C PRO A 5 -32.08 -4.25 8.63
N ASP A 6 -31.61 -3.00 8.64
CA ASP A 6 -31.10 -2.35 7.44
C ASP A 6 -30.21 -1.15 7.81
N GLU A 7 -28.92 -1.42 8.04
CA GLU A 7 -27.87 -0.42 7.82
C GLU A 7 -26.73 -1.12 7.07
N GLY A 8 -27.02 -1.47 5.81
CA GLY A 8 -25.97 -1.62 4.82
C GLY A 8 -25.29 -0.27 4.59
N SER A 9 -23.99 -0.31 4.27
CA SER A 9 -23.21 0.80 3.70
C SER A 9 -22.67 1.85 4.67
N ARG A 10 -21.67 1.46 5.47
CA ARG A 10 -20.47 2.30 5.58
C ARG A 10 -19.34 1.46 5.05
N THR A 11 -18.71 1.91 3.97
CA THR A 11 -17.59 1.26 3.28
C THR A 11 -16.46 1.00 4.28
N GLY A 12 -16.57 -0.12 4.98
CA GLY A 12 -15.66 -0.52 6.03
C GLY A 12 -14.46 -1.13 5.35
N ILE A 13 -13.54 -0.28 4.91
CA ILE A 13 -12.20 -0.78 4.63
C ILE A 13 -11.78 -1.51 5.92
N PRO A 14 -11.51 -2.83 5.87
CA PRO A 14 -11.14 -3.57 7.06
C PRO A 14 -9.96 -2.85 7.70
N GLN A 15 -9.96 -2.75 9.03
CA GLN A 15 -8.93 -1.97 9.76
C GLN A 15 -7.50 -2.38 9.34
N SER A 16 -7.32 -3.65 8.95
CA SER A 16 -6.11 -4.17 8.32
C SER A 16 -5.73 -3.45 7.02
N LEU A 17 -6.67 -3.25 6.09
CA LEU A 17 -6.42 -2.51 4.85
C LEU A 17 -6.15 -1.02 5.11
N ALA A 18 -6.83 -0.39 6.07
CA ALA A 18 -6.54 1.00 6.44
C ALA A 18 -5.13 1.15 7.04
N HIS A 19 -4.69 0.16 7.84
CA HIS A 19 -3.34 0.11 8.38
C HIS A 19 -2.29 -0.11 7.28
N LEU A 20 -2.57 -1.00 6.33
CA LEU A 20 -1.68 -1.26 5.18
C LEU A 20 -1.58 -0.05 4.24
N ASP A 21 -2.69 0.66 4.00
CA ASP A 21 -2.70 1.92 3.25
C ASP A 21 -1.85 3.00 3.93
N HIS A 22 -1.96 3.12 5.26
CA HIS A 22 -1.11 4.02 6.04
C HIS A 22 0.37 3.67 5.89
N ARG A 23 0.74 2.39 6.04
CA ARG A 23 2.11 1.92 5.86
C ARG A 23 2.63 2.18 4.45
N LEU A 24 1.80 2.01 3.44
CA LEU A 24 2.13 2.33 2.05
C LEU A 24 2.40 3.82 1.86
N HIS A 25 1.56 4.68 2.42
CA HIS A 25 1.76 6.13 2.41
C HIS A 25 3.06 6.55 3.11
N GLU A 26 3.37 5.98 4.27
CA GLU A 26 4.63 6.23 4.97
C GLU A 26 5.84 5.77 4.17
N ALA A 27 5.79 4.59 3.54
CA ALA A 27 6.89 4.08 2.73
C ALA A 27 7.15 4.97 1.50
N ARG A 28 6.09 5.41 0.81
CA ARG A 28 6.20 6.38 -0.31
C ARG A 28 6.84 7.69 0.14
N ARG A 29 6.43 8.20 1.31
CA ARG A 29 6.99 9.43 1.88
C ARG A 29 8.47 9.27 2.19
N GLN A 30 8.86 8.17 2.81
CA GLN A 30 10.28 7.88 3.10
C GLN A 30 11.12 7.83 1.81
N VAL A 31 10.65 7.16 0.76
CA VAL A 31 11.35 7.14 -0.54
C VAL A 31 11.48 8.56 -1.11
N ALA A 32 10.42 9.37 -1.07
CA ALA A 32 10.44 10.75 -1.55
C ALA A 32 11.43 11.64 -0.77
N GLU A 33 11.42 11.54 0.57
CA GLU A 33 12.34 12.27 1.46
C GLU A 33 13.80 11.86 1.24
N ARG A 34 14.08 10.56 1.03
CA ARG A 34 15.45 10.07 0.82
C ARG A 34 15.96 10.30 -0.61
N ARG A 35 15.08 10.40 -1.60
CA ARG A 35 15.46 10.65 -3.01
C ARG A 35 16.03 12.06 -3.22
N THR A 36 15.66 13.03 -2.38
CA THR A 36 16.17 14.41 -2.45
C THR A 36 17.45 14.61 -1.64
N GLY A 37 17.77 13.71 -0.70
CA GLY A 37 18.99 13.75 0.11
C GLY A 37 20.22 13.26 -0.65
N ARG A 38 21.26 14.10 -0.77
CA ARG A 38 22.57 13.64 -1.26
C ARG A 38 23.20 12.66 -0.25
N GLY A 39 23.57 11.46 -0.71
CA GLY A 39 24.52 10.59 0.00
C GLY A 39 23.97 9.29 0.61
N HIS A 40 22.66 9.03 0.56
CA HIS A 40 22.07 7.90 1.28
C HIS A 40 21.57 6.79 0.34
N ARG A 41 22.45 6.28 -0.54
CA ARG A 41 22.07 5.26 -1.53
C ARG A 41 21.55 3.98 -0.86
N ASP A 42 22.17 3.55 0.24
CA ASP A 42 21.74 2.38 1.01
C ASP A 42 20.40 2.60 1.74
N GLU A 43 20.14 3.81 2.24
CA GLU A 43 18.86 4.09 2.90
C GLU A 43 17.72 4.29 1.90
N LEU A 44 18.00 4.87 0.73
CA LEU A 44 17.06 4.90 -0.39
C LEU A 44 16.74 3.47 -0.87
N THR A 45 17.77 2.62 -0.90
CA THR A 45 17.65 1.19 -1.22
C THR A 45 16.73 0.51 -0.21
N ARG A 46 16.94 0.74 1.08
CA ARG A 46 16.08 0.21 2.14
C ARG A 46 14.63 0.72 2.04
N ALA A 47 14.44 2.02 1.86
CA ALA A 47 13.11 2.62 1.74
C ALA A 47 12.33 2.06 0.54
N HIS A 48 13.00 1.78 -0.57
CA HIS A 48 12.37 1.13 -1.72
C HIS A 48 11.96 -0.33 -1.45
N ARG A 49 12.75 -1.09 -0.68
CA ARG A 49 12.37 -2.45 -0.27
C ARG A 49 11.15 -2.42 0.66
N ASP A 50 11.13 -1.49 1.60
CA ASP A 50 10.00 -1.30 2.51
C ASP A 50 8.72 -0.90 1.73
N LEU A 51 8.86 -0.05 0.69
CA LEU A 51 7.77 0.30 -0.21
C LEU A 51 7.27 -0.89 -1.03
N LEU A 52 8.17 -1.71 -1.57
CA LEU A 52 7.80 -2.91 -2.33
C LEU A 52 7.02 -3.89 -1.44
N ALA A 53 7.51 -4.16 -0.23
CA ALA A 53 6.83 -5.02 0.72
C ALA A 53 5.43 -4.49 1.09
N ALA A 54 5.31 -3.17 1.34
CA ALA A 54 4.01 -2.56 1.64
C ALA A 54 3.03 -2.63 0.46
N LEU A 55 3.52 -2.48 -0.78
CA LEU A 55 2.71 -2.66 -1.98
C LEU A 55 2.24 -4.12 -2.11
N GLU A 56 3.13 -5.08 -1.90
CA GLU A 56 2.80 -6.52 -1.94
C GLU A 56 1.75 -6.88 -0.88
N ASP A 57 1.97 -6.48 0.39
CA ASP A 57 1.01 -6.69 1.48
C ASP A 57 -0.36 -6.06 1.18
N PHE A 58 -0.40 -4.81 0.69
CA PHE A 58 -1.66 -4.13 0.40
C PHE A 58 -2.40 -4.77 -0.78
N THR A 59 -1.69 -5.12 -1.85
CA THR A 59 -2.29 -5.80 -3.00
C THR A 59 -2.77 -7.21 -2.65
N GLY A 60 -1.99 -7.96 -1.86
CA GLY A 60 -2.39 -9.27 -1.35
C GLY A 60 -3.64 -9.18 -0.49
N ALA A 61 -3.70 -8.23 0.44
CA ALA A 61 -4.89 -8.01 1.26
C ALA A 61 -6.12 -7.61 0.41
N LEU A 62 -5.95 -6.81 -0.65
CA LEU A 62 -7.05 -6.52 -1.57
C LEU A 62 -7.56 -7.80 -2.26
N GLU A 63 -6.65 -8.66 -2.72
CA GLU A 63 -7.01 -9.94 -3.36
C GLU A 63 -7.70 -10.90 -2.38
N GLU A 64 -7.20 -11.01 -1.14
CA GLU A 64 -7.82 -11.81 -0.07
C GLU A 64 -9.24 -11.34 0.28
N HIS A 65 -9.47 -10.03 0.25
CA HIS A 65 -10.79 -9.43 0.46
C HIS A 65 -11.67 -9.41 -0.79
N GLY A 66 -11.21 -9.96 -1.92
CA GLY A 66 -11.94 -9.97 -3.19
C GLY A 66 -12.15 -8.59 -3.81
N LEU A 67 -11.34 -7.61 -3.41
CA LEU A 67 -11.37 -6.24 -3.90
C LEU A 67 -10.49 -6.10 -5.14
N PRO A 68 -10.92 -5.29 -6.14
CA PRO A 68 -10.11 -5.06 -7.33
C PRO A 68 -8.85 -4.28 -6.96
N VAL A 69 -7.69 -4.77 -7.40
CA VAL A 69 -6.42 -4.04 -7.26
C VAL A 69 -6.39 -2.86 -8.25
N PRO A 70 -6.28 -1.60 -7.78
CA PRO A 70 -6.16 -0.44 -8.63
C PRO A 70 -5.00 -0.56 -9.65
N PRO A 71 -5.19 -0.16 -10.92
CA PRO A 71 -4.16 -0.27 -11.95
C PRO A 71 -2.92 0.56 -11.63
N ALA A 72 -3.08 1.70 -10.94
CA ALA A 72 -1.95 2.51 -10.48
C ALA A 72 -1.02 1.74 -9.54
N LEU A 73 -1.58 0.93 -8.62
CA LEU A 73 -0.79 0.10 -7.69
C LEU A 73 -0.07 -1.03 -8.41
N ARG A 74 -0.73 -1.67 -9.39
CA ARG A 74 -0.09 -2.68 -10.23
C ARG A 74 1.09 -2.10 -11.01
N THR A 75 0.91 -0.93 -11.62
CA THR A 75 1.98 -0.23 -12.34
C THR A 75 3.14 0.13 -11.42
N GLU A 76 2.86 0.66 -10.23
CA GLU A 76 3.88 1.03 -9.25
C GLU A 76 4.66 -0.19 -8.77
N LEU A 77 3.97 -1.30 -8.43
CA LEU A 77 4.60 -2.55 -8.05
C LEU A 77 5.46 -3.13 -9.18
N GLN A 78 4.99 -3.07 -10.43
CA GLN A 78 5.77 -3.53 -11.58
C GLN A 78 7.01 -2.67 -11.81
N LEU A 79 6.90 -1.34 -11.68
CA LEU A 79 8.02 -0.41 -11.78
C LEU A 79 9.07 -0.66 -10.69
N HIS A 80 8.65 -0.88 -9.45
CA HIS A 80 9.56 -1.22 -8.37
C HIS A 80 10.18 -2.62 -8.52
N ARG A 81 9.50 -3.58 -9.13
CA ARG A 81 10.12 -4.89 -9.43
C ARG A 81 11.17 -4.81 -10.52
N ASP A 82 10.93 -4.00 -11.56
CA ASP A 82 11.85 -3.83 -12.68
C ASP A 82 13.15 -3.13 -12.25
N LEU A 83 13.05 -2.10 -11.42
CA LEU A 83 14.20 -1.36 -10.88
C LEU A 83 15.14 -2.20 -9.99
N TRP A 84 14.68 -3.37 -9.54
CA TRP A 84 15.37 -4.22 -8.55
C TRP A 84 15.69 -5.62 -9.08
N ARG A 85 15.51 -5.85 -10.38
CA ARG A 85 15.92 -7.06 -11.09
C ARG A 85 17.37 -6.98 -11.54
#